data_AF-A0A7X7LL68-F1
#
_entry.id   AF-A0A7X7LL68-F1
#
_cell.length_a   1.000
_cell.length_b   1.000
_cell.length_c   1.000
_cell.angle_alpha   90.00
_cell.angle_beta   90.00
_cell.angle_gamma   90.00
#
_symmetry.space_group_name_H-M   'P 1'
#
loop_
_entity.id
_entity.type
_entity.pdbx_description
1 polymer ?
#
loop_
_entity_poly.entity_id
_entity_poly.type
_entity_poly.pdbx_seq_one_letter_code
_entity_poly.pdbx_strand_id
1 'polypeptide(L)'
;LSINEEEAATVRLVFFMYLYGYGPSQIAETLNQLGRTTKRGNQKWSAATVQGILTNERHCGDVLARKTWTPNYLDHKSKKNAGNRNQYRMNDHHEPIISRNDFVAVQHMIANARSGYRGTLPSLHVIEEGALRGYVIVNLTWAGFQKQDYLDASRSVLTQTEQTPSEIYYSLPNQGEFDLREYELVHKQFFGSQLDESITFSKGSIYFSTSCVNSFKKITHIELLINPDQQTLVMRPSSKEKKSALRWVKAKGDQYYPKAINNKVFMPILFDLMTWNEQYKYRVKSIKRKNPSGEILIFDLREPEIIIPNESRHDVCNPETRPASKIKPLTSISSRSFVAYPAAWAEGFGSSLYADHQPPELLNLPRDVISDTQNDGKPFEREGEEVIDTTSDEVLHEQINSLINSMKQEANKDVE
;
A
#
# COMPACT_ATOMS: atom_id res chain seq x y z
N LEU A 1 19.25 -28.51 -23.05
CA LEU A 1 19.94 -27.80 -21.94
C LEU A 1 19.95 -28.76 -20.78
N SER A 2 21.09 -28.93 -20.11
CA SER A 2 21.24 -29.75 -18.90
C SER A 2 21.78 -28.88 -17.78
N ILE A 3 21.43 -29.21 -16.54
CA ILE A 3 21.86 -28.47 -15.35
C ILE A 3 23.31 -28.83 -15.01
N ASN A 4 24.14 -27.83 -14.74
CA ASN A 4 25.41 -28.00 -14.06
C ASN A 4 25.17 -27.67 -12.58
N GLU A 5 25.25 -28.69 -11.71
CA GLU A 5 24.91 -28.54 -10.30
C GLU A 5 25.79 -27.53 -9.55
N GLU A 6 27.06 -27.39 -9.94
CA GLU A 6 27.98 -26.44 -9.30
C GLU A 6 27.60 -24.97 -9.63
N GLU A 7 27.29 -24.69 -10.89
CA GLU A 7 26.76 -23.38 -11.30
C GLU A 7 25.36 -23.15 -10.71
N ALA A 8 24.54 -24.20 -10.66
CA ALA A 8 23.18 -24.16 -10.13
C ALA A 8 23.14 -23.83 -8.64
N ALA A 9 24.06 -24.38 -7.83
CA ALA A 9 24.17 -24.07 -6.40
C ALA A 9 24.40 -22.56 -6.17
N THR A 10 25.23 -21.93 -6.99
CA THR A 10 25.48 -20.48 -6.93
C THR A 10 24.21 -19.69 -7.30
N VAL A 11 23.48 -20.12 -8.33
CA VAL A 11 22.20 -19.51 -8.72
C VAL A 11 21.16 -19.66 -7.61
N ARG A 12 21.00 -20.86 -7.04
CA ARG A 12 20.09 -21.13 -5.89
C ARG A 12 20.40 -20.21 -4.72
N LEU A 13 21.66 -20.09 -4.32
CA LEU A 13 22.07 -19.19 -3.25
C LEU A 13 21.67 -17.74 -3.54
N VAL A 14 21.89 -17.25 -4.77
CA VAL A 14 21.51 -15.89 -5.18
C VAL A 14 20.02 -15.65 -5.04
N PHE A 15 19.18 -16.58 -5.51
CA PHE A 15 17.72 -16.47 -5.43
C PHE A 15 17.24 -16.52 -3.97
N PHE A 16 17.72 -17.48 -3.18
CA PHE A 16 17.31 -17.63 -1.78
C PHE A 16 17.73 -16.45 -0.92
N MET A 17 18.96 -15.95 -1.06
CA MET A 17 19.39 -14.74 -0.36
C MET A 17 18.53 -13.53 -0.75
N TYR A 18 18.16 -13.39 -2.03
CA TYR A 18 17.32 -12.28 -2.45
C TYR A 18 15.90 -12.37 -1.87
N LEU A 19 15.29 -13.56 -1.89
CA LEU A 19 13.98 -13.81 -1.27
C LEU A 19 13.99 -13.55 0.24
N TYR A 20 15.08 -13.92 0.93
CA TYR A 20 15.28 -13.64 2.35
C TYR A 20 15.49 -12.15 2.65
N GLY A 21 15.66 -11.30 1.62
CA GLY A 21 15.71 -9.84 1.73
C GLY A 21 17.11 -9.22 1.59
N TYR A 22 18.12 -9.98 1.19
CA TYR A 22 19.45 -9.42 0.90
C TYR A 22 19.44 -8.61 -0.40
N GLY A 23 20.09 -7.44 -0.39
CA GLY A 23 20.24 -6.61 -1.58
C GLY A 23 21.29 -7.17 -2.56
N PRO A 24 21.22 -6.84 -3.87
CA PRO A 24 22.16 -7.36 -4.88
C PRO A 24 23.63 -7.07 -4.56
N SER A 25 23.94 -5.95 -3.91
CA SER A 25 25.29 -5.61 -3.47
C SER A 25 25.78 -6.51 -2.34
N GLN A 26 24.92 -6.84 -1.37
CA GLN A 26 25.26 -7.72 -0.25
C GLN A 26 25.47 -9.15 -0.76
N ILE A 27 24.61 -9.62 -1.66
CA ILE A 27 24.75 -10.93 -2.30
C ILE A 27 26.09 -11.00 -3.06
N ALA A 28 26.44 -9.96 -3.83
CA ALA A 28 27.72 -9.92 -4.52
C ALA A 28 28.92 -9.96 -3.56
N GLU A 29 28.83 -9.26 -2.42
CA GLU A 29 29.86 -9.30 -1.38
C GLU A 29 30.01 -10.70 -0.78
N THR A 30 28.90 -11.36 -0.45
CA THR A 30 28.92 -12.75 0.05
C THR A 30 29.54 -13.70 -0.96
N LEU A 31 29.19 -13.60 -2.25
CA LEU A 31 29.78 -14.44 -3.30
C LEU A 31 31.29 -14.20 -3.46
N ASN A 32 31.74 -12.94 -3.31
CA ASN A 32 33.16 -12.60 -3.32
C ASN A 32 33.90 -13.19 -2.10
N GLN A 33 33.29 -13.14 -0.91
CA GLN A 33 33.85 -13.73 0.31
C GLN A 33 33.95 -15.27 0.22
N LEU A 34 33.03 -15.90 -0.51
CA LEU A 34 33.06 -17.33 -0.81
C LEU A 34 34.04 -17.70 -1.94
N GLY A 35 34.73 -16.73 -2.54
CA GLY A 35 35.71 -16.98 -3.61
C GLY A 35 35.11 -17.51 -4.91
N ARG A 36 33.79 -17.41 -5.12
CA ARG A 36 33.12 -17.95 -6.32
C ARG A 36 33.52 -17.15 -7.55
N THR A 37 33.77 -17.83 -8.66
CA THR A 37 34.00 -17.16 -9.95
C THR A 37 32.72 -17.07 -10.75
N THR A 38 32.60 -16.04 -11.58
CA THR A 38 31.49 -15.95 -12.55
C THR A 38 31.70 -16.96 -13.68
N LYS A 39 30.65 -17.29 -14.42
CA LYS A 39 30.72 -18.13 -15.64
C LYS A 39 31.79 -17.69 -16.67
N ARG A 40 32.14 -16.41 -16.70
CA ARG A 40 33.17 -15.86 -17.61
C ARG A 40 34.59 -15.88 -17.02
N GLY A 41 34.77 -16.50 -15.84
CA GLY A 41 36.04 -16.55 -15.12
C GLY A 41 36.38 -15.29 -14.32
N ASN A 42 35.49 -14.29 -14.23
CA ASN A 42 35.76 -13.11 -13.40
C ASN A 42 35.71 -13.49 -11.92
N GLN A 43 36.72 -13.05 -11.17
CA GLN A 43 36.83 -13.27 -9.72
C GLN A 43 36.00 -12.29 -8.88
N LYS A 44 35.53 -11.18 -9.47
CA LYS A 44 34.74 -10.17 -8.75
C LYS A 44 33.29 -10.17 -9.21
N TRP A 45 32.39 -10.40 -8.27
CA TRP A 45 30.96 -10.22 -8.38
C TRP A 45 30.57 -8.76 -8.21
N SER A 46 29.64 -8.32 -9.04
CA SER A 46 29.04 -6.99 -9.00
C SER A 46 27.52 -7.11 -8.83
N ALA A 47 26.89 -6.08 -8.28
CA ALA A 47 25.43 -6.01 -8.15
C ALA A 47 24.71 -6.17 -9.50
N ALA A 48 25.29 -5.65 -10.59
CA ALA A 48 24.75 -5.79 -11.94
C ALA A 48 24.78 -7.25 -12.43
N THR A 49 25.84 -8.00 -12.09
CA THR A 49 25.95 -9.43 -12.41
C THR A 49 24.87 -10.22 -11.67
N VAL A 50 24.69 -9.97 -10.37
CA VAL A 50 23.65 -10.59 -9.55
C VAL A 50 22.25 -10.29 -10.11
N GLN A 51 21.99 -9.03 -10.49
CA GLN A 51 20.71 -8.65 -11.08
C GLN A 51 20.47 -9.31 -12.45
N GLY A 52 21.53 -9.55 -13.22
CA GLY A 52 21.47 -10.34 -14.45
C GLY A 52 21.05 -11.79 -14.22
N ILE A 53 21.49 -12.41 -13.11
CA ILE A 53 21.06 -13.75 -12.72
C ILE A 53 19.58 -13.73 -12.31
N LEU A 54 19.20 -12.84 -11.41
CA LEU A 54 17.83 -12.78 -10.87
C LEU A 54 16.77 -12.51 -11.97
N THR A 55 17.13 -11.84 -13.06
CA THR A 55 16.19 -11.50 -14.16
C THR A 55 16.18 -12.49 -15.31
N ASN A 56 17.04 -13.53 -15.28
CA ASN A 56 17.16 -14.47 -16.38
C ASN A 56 16.10 -15.57 -16.29
N GLU A 57 15.14 -15.53 -17.21
CA GLU A 57 14.00 -16.44 -17.28
C GLU A 57 14.39 -17.91 -17.45
N ARG A 58 15.63 -18.17 -17.87
CA ARG A 58 16.11 -19.55 -18.01
C ARG A 58 16.17 -20.28 -16.68
N HIS A 59 16.34 -19.57 -15.57
CA HIS A 59 16.41 -20.22 -14.26
C HIS A 59 15.07 -20.82 -13.81
N CYS A 60 13.94 -20.38 -14.38
CA CYS A 60 12.62 -20.99 -14.16
C CYS A 60 12.16 -21.89 -15.31
N GLY A 61 13.07 -22.30 -16.21
CA GLY A 61 12.77 -23.23 -17.29
C GLY A 61 12.30 -22.57 -18.61
N ASP A 62 12.09 -21.26 -18.62
CA ASP A 62 11.59 -20.53 -19.79
C ASP A 62 12.72 -20.12 -20.76
N VAL A 63 12.34 -19.84 -22.01
CA VAL A 63 13.26 -19.26 -23.01
C VAL A 63 12.60 -18.09 -23.72
N LEU A 64 13.26 -16.93 -23.71
CA LEU A 64 12.87 -15.76 -24.50
C LEU A 64 13.80 -15.56 -25.71
N ALA A 65 13.24 -15.68 -26.91
CA ALA A 65 13.92 -15.45 -28.18
C ALA A 65 13.84 -13.98 -28.63
N ARG A 66 14.80 -13.56 -29.47
CA ARG A 66 14.87 -12.20 -30.05
C ARG A 66 14.92 -11.09 -28.98
N LYS A 67 15.74 -11.28 -27.94
CA LYS A 67 16.03 -10.26 -26.90
C LYS A 67 16.68 -9.00 -27.48
N THR A 68 17.37 -9.14 -28.61
CA THR A 68 17.99 -8.05 -29.35
C THR A 68 17.61 -8.12 -30.83
N TRP A 69 17.77 -7.00 -31.52
CA TRP A 69 17.57 -6.88 -32.96
C TRP A 69 18.58 -5.90 -33.55
N THR A 70 18.87 -6.03 -34.84
CA THR A 70 19.76 -5.14 -35.58
C THR A 70 18.92 -4.15 -36.39
N PRO A 71 18.91 -2.85 -36.04
CA PRO A 71 18.09 -1.86 -36.74
C PRO A 71 18.59 -1.54 -38.14
N ASN A 72 19.91 -1.48 -38.32
CA ASN A 72 20.54 -1.09 -39.56
C ASN A 72 21.49 -2.19 -40.00
N TYR A 73 21.34 -2.64 -41.24
CA TYR A 73 22.20 -3.67 -41.83
C TYR A 73 23.60 -3.14 -42.14
N LEU A 74 23.81 -1.82 -42.24
CA LEU A 74 25.12 -1.23 -42.53
C LEU A 74 26.03 -1.16 -41.31
N ASP A 75 25.47 -0.84 -40.14
CA ASP A 75 26.26 -0.70 -38.90
C ASP A 75 26.36 -2.00 -38.09
N HIS A 76 25.50 -2.98 -38.39
CA HIS A 76 25.35 -4.25 -37.68
C HIS A 76 25.24 -4.10 -36.14
N LYS A 77 24.82 -2.93 -35.64
CA LYS A 77 24.75 -2.65 -34.20
C LYS A 77 23.48 -3.23 -33.61
N SER A 78 23.64 -4.28 -32.81
CA SER A 78 22.54 -4.90 -32.06
C SER A 78 22.02 -3.95 -30.97
N LYS A 79 20.70 -3.75 -30.92
CA LYS A 79 19.98 -3.03 -29.86
C LYS A 79 19.04 -3.97 -29.10
N LYS A 80 18.72 -3.63 -27.85
CA LYS A 80 17.69 -4.34 -27.08
C LYS A 80 16.34 -4.23 -27.80
N ASN A 81 15.63 -5.35 -27.89
CA ASN A 81 14.31 -5.38 -28.49
C ASN A 81 13.28 -4.94 -27.43
N ALA A 82 12.67 -3.78 -27.65
CA ALA A 82 11.61 -3.21 -26.80
C ALA A 82 10.29 -3.13 -27.58
N GLY A 83 9.90 -4.25 -28.20
CA GLY A 83 8.72 -4.34 -29.07
C GLY A 83 8.98 -3.92 -30.53
N ASN A 84 10.24 -3.69 -30.91
CA ASN A 84 10.59 -3.36 -32.29
C ASN A 84 10.45 -4.55 -33.25
N ARG A 85 10.56 -5.78 -32.72
CA ARG A 85 10.28 -7.03 -33.44
C ARG A 85 9.55 -7.98 -32.51
N ASN A 86 8.76 -8.89 -33.08
CA ASN A 86 8.09 -9.95 -32.32
C ASN A 86 9.11 -10.77 -31.53
N GLN A 87 8.85 -10.88 -30.22
CA GLN A 87 9.57 -11.75 -29.29
C GLN A 87 8.73 -13.01 -29.07
N TYR A 88 9.40 -14.15 -28.90
CA TYR A 88 8.75 -15.42 -28.63
C TYR A 88 9.21 -15.92 -27.28
N ARG A 89 8.26 -16.24 -26.41
CA ARG A 89 8.51 -16.88 -25.11
C ARG A 89 7.99 -18.30 -25.19
N MET A 90 8.86 -19.27 -24.90
CA MET A 90 8.48 -20.66 -24.71
C MET A 90 8.60 -20.97 -23.23
N ASN A 91 7.50 -21.42 -22.63
CA ASN A 91 7.46 -21.82 -21.24
C ASN A 91 7.94 -23.28 -21.10
N ASP A 92 8.50 -23.62 -19.94
CA ASP A 92 8.87 -24.99 -19.55
C ASP A 92 9.73 -25.72 -20.61
N HIS A 93 10.66 -24.99 -21.21
CA HIS A 93 11.54 -25.52 -22.26
C HIS A 93 12.61 -26.48 -21.70
N HIS A 94 13.01 -26.32 -20.45
CA HIS A 94 14.01 -27.17 -19.79
C HIS A 94 13.79 -27.24 -18.29
N GLU A 95 14.46 -28.19 -17.65
CA GLU A 95 14.43 -28.33 -16.19
C GLU A 95 14.87 -27.03 -15.50
N PRO A 96 14.03 -26.49 -14.60
CA PRO A 96 14.31 -25.25 -13.91
C PRO A 96 15.33 -25.44 -12.78
N ILE A 97 16.15 -24.42 -12.52
CA ILE A 97 17.04 -24.37 -11.34
C ILE A 97 16.26 -23.90 -10.10
N ILE A 98 15.28 -23.02 -10.31
CA ILE A 98 14.46 -22.37 -9.29
C ILE A 98 12.99 -22.60 -9.63
N SER A 99 12.15 -22.78 -8.60
CA SER A 99 10.72 -22.92 -8.80
C SER A 99 10.14 -21.71 -9.56
N ARG A 100 9.09 -21.94 -10.35
CA ARG A 100 8.43 -20.85 -11.09
C ARG A 100 7.91 -19.79 -10.10
N ASN A 101 7.39 -20.20 -8.96
CA ASN A 101 6.87 -19.33 -7.91
C ASN A 101 7.96 -18.43 -7.32
N ASP A 102 9.09 -19.01 -6.89
CA ASP A 102 10.22 -18.25 -6.37
C ASP A 102 10.76 -17.25 -7.40
N PHE A 103 10.84 -17.64 -8.68
CA PHE A 103 11.27 -16.73 -9.75
C PHE A 103 10.31 -15.55 -9.92
N VAL A 104 9.00 -15.81 -9.91
CA VAL A 104 7.95 -14.80 -10.03
C VAL A 104 7.98 -13.85 -8.82
N ALA A 105 8.11 -14.38 -7.60
CA ALA A 105 8.26 -13.58 -6.39
C ALA A 105 9.48 -12.65 -6.47
N VAL A 106 10.63 -13.15 -6.91
CA VAL A 106 11.83 -12.33 -7.14
C VAL A 106 11.57 -11.22 -8.16
N GLN A 107 10.84 -11.50 -9.26
CA GLN A 107 10.50 -10.44 -10.24
C GLN A 107 9.62 -9.35 -9.61
N HIS A 108 8.62 -9.74 -8.81
CA HIS A 108 7.79 -8.79 -8.07
C HIS A 108 8.62 -7.94 -7.10
N MET A 109 9.54 -8.57 -6.35
CA MET A 109 10.45 -7.87 -5.45
C MET A 109 11.37 -6.89 -6.19
N ILE A 110 11.91 -7.26 -7.34
CA ILE A 110 12.75 -6.37 -8.17
C ILE A 110 11.93 -5.17 -8.68
N ALA A 111 10.70 -5.39 -9.14
CA ALA A 111 9.82 -4.31 -9.59
C ALA A 111 9.51 -3.33 -8.45
N ASN A 112 9.26 -3.87 -7.24
CA ASN A 112 8.92 -3.10 -6.04
C ASN A 112 10.11 -2.47 -5.32
N ALA A 113 11.35 -2.90 -5.58
CA ALA A 113 12.55 -2.32 -4.99
C ALA A 113 12.68 -0.79 -5.25
N ARG A 114 12.08 -0.29 -6.34
CA ARG A 114 12.00 1.16 -6.63
C ARG A 114 11.18 1.95 -5.61
N SER A 115 10.22 1.30 -4.96
CA SER A 115 9.34 1.87 -3.94
C SER A 115 9.96 1.88 -2.54
N GLY A 116 11.18 1.36 -2.39
CA GLY A 116 11.93 1.34 -1.13
C GLY A 116 11.65 0.12 -0.25
N TYR A 117 10.88 -0.86 -0.73
CA TYR A 117 10.65 -2.12 -0.03
C TYR A 117 11.94 -2.95 0.07
N ARG A 118 12.19 -3.52 1.26
CA ARG A 118 13.27 -4.48 1.53
C ARG A 118 12.75 -5.55 2.47
N GLY A 119 12.95 -6.81 2.13
CA GLY A 119 12.48 -7.96 2.90
C GLY A 119 11.71 -8.96 2.04
N THR A 120 11.08 -9.91 2.71
CA THR A 120 10.31 -11.04 2.14
C THR A 120 9.03 -10.58 1.48
N LEU A 121 8.33 -11.42 0.71
CA LEU A 121 7.08 -11.01 0.05
C LEU A 121 6.05 -10.52 1.09
N PRO A 122 5.51 -9.30 1.00
CA PRO A 122 4.56 -8.80 1.98
C PRO A 122 3.16 -9.37 1.73
N SER A 123 2.39 -9.56 2.80
CA SER A 123 0.96 -9.88 2.78
C SER A 123 0.13 -8.70 3.29
N LEU A 124 -1.11 -8.57 2.82
CA LEU A 124 -2.09 -7.68 3.46
C LEU A 124 -2.46 -8.25 4.82
N HIS A 125 -2.68 -7.39 5.81
CA HIS A 125 -3.05 -7.84 7.15
C HIS A 125 -4.42 -7.26 7.50
N VAL A 126 -5.32 -8.10 8.00
CA VAL A 126 -6.70 -7.75 8.31
C VAL A 126 -6.95 -7.96 9.79
N ILE A 127 -7.66 -7.04 10.41
CA ILE A 127 -8.07 -7.16 11.80
C ILE A 127 -9.30 -8.09 11.85
N GLU A 128 -9.16 -9.22 12.55
CA GLU A 128 -10.24 -10.22 12.64
C GLU A 128 -11.22 -9.97 13.78
N GLU A 129 -10.78 -9.26 14.82
CA GLU A 129 -11.51 -9.13 16.08
C GLU A 129 -11.44 -7.70 16.63
N GLY A 130 -12.42 -7.36 17.47
CA GLY A 130 -12.52 -6.07 18.14
C GLY A 130 -13.20 -4.99 17.29
N ALA A 131 -13.15 -3.75 17.77
CA ALA A 131 -13.85 -2.63 17.15
C ALA A 131 -13.37 -2.32 15.72
N LEU A 132 -12.14 -2.70 15.37
CA LEU A 132 -11.57 -2.51 14.04
C LEU A 132 -11.67 -3.77 13.16
N ARG A 133 -12.55 -4.72 13.48
CA ARG A 133 -12.79 -5.91 12.64
C ARG A 133 -13.10 -5.52 11.19
N GLY A 134 -12.47 -6.21 10.23
CA GLY A 134 -12.59 -5.94 8.80
C GLY A 134 -11.72 -4.79 8.27
N TYR A 135 -10.99 -4.07 9.13
CA TYR A 135 -10.02 -3.06 8.68
C TYR A 135 -8.73 -3.72 8.19
N VAL A 136 -8.23 -3.25 7.06
CA VAL A 136 -6.98 -3.70 6.44
C VAL A 136 -5.85 -2.73 6.78
N ILE A 137 -4.73 -3.24 7.28
CA ILE A 137 -3.53 -2.44 7.52
C ILE A 137 -2.94 -2.01 6.18
N VAL A 138 -2.78 -0.70 6.00
CA VAL A 138 -2.34 -0.12 4.73
C VAL A 138 -0.85 -0.38 4.50
N ASN A 139 -0.53 -1.05 3.39
CA ASN A 139 0.85 -1.22 2.94
C ASN A 139 1.28 -0.05 2.05
N LEU A 140 2.29 0.68 2.50
CA LEU A 140 2.79 1.88 1.83
C LEU A 140 4.09 1.66 1.05
N THR A 141 4.69 0.47 1.16
CA THR A 141 6.00 0.17 0.59
C THR A 141 5.92 -0.82 -0.58
N TRP A 142 4.85 -1.62 -0.68
CA TRP A 142 4.64 -2.63 -1.71
C TRP A 142 3.58 -2.22 -2.75
N ALA A 143 3.96 -2.13 -4.02
CA ALA A 143 3.06 -1.76 -5.11
C ALA A 143 2.44 -2.95 -5.85
N GLY A 144 2.55 -4.16 -5.31
CA GLY A 144 1.92 -5.34 -5.89
C GLY A 144 0.42 -5.41 -5.65
N PHE A 145 -0.09 -4.81 -4.55
CA PHE A 145 -1.50 -4.87 -4.22
C PHE A 145 -2.35 -3.96 -5.11
N GLN A 146 -3.54 -4.43 -5.44
CA GLN A 146 -4.56 -3.75 -6.21
C GLN A 146 -5.78 -3.41 -5.34
N LYS A 147 -6.70 -2.62 -5.89
CA LYS A 147 -7.99 -2.29 -5.27
C LYS A 147 -8.75 -3.53 -4.79
N GLN A 148 -8.79 -4.59 -5.60
CA GLN A 148 -9.52 -5.81 -5.27
C GLN A 148 -8.92 -6.52 -4.07
N ASP A 149 -7.59 -6.53 -3.91
CA ASP A 149 -6.94 -7.18 -2.78
C ASP A 149 -7.37 -6.56 -1.45
N TYR A 150 -7.52 -5.24 -1.38
CA TYR A 150 -8.02 -4.56 -0.18
C TYR A 150 -9.50 -4.85 0.10
N LEU A 151 -10.32 -4.98 -0.94
CA LEU A 151 -11.74 -5.32 -0.82
C LEU A 151 -11.91 -6.77 -0.33
N ASP A 152 -11.23 -7.70 -0.99
CA ASP A 152 -11.28 -9.13 -0.64
C ASP A 152 -10.73 -9.36 0.77
N ALA A 153 -9.63 -8.69 1.14
CA ALA A 153 -9.07 -8.74 2.49
C ALA A 153 -10.05 -8.22 3.55
N SER A 154 -10.71 -7.09 3.30
CA SER A 154 -11.69 -6.55 4.26
C SER A 154 -12.90 -7.49 4.43
N ARG A 155 -13.38 -8.08 3.32
CA ARG A 155 -14.57 -8.93 3.27
C ARG A 155 -14.36 -10.34 3.77
N SER A 156 -13.13 -10.87 3.78
CA SER A 156 -12.84 -12.23 4.24
C SER A 156 -13.24 -12.46 5.70
N VAL A 157 -13.23 -11.40 6.50
CA VAL A 157 -13.56 -11.44 7.92
C VAL A 157 -15.04 -11.15 8.16
N LEU A 158 -15.73 -10.49 7.24
CA LEU A 158 -17.13 -10.07 7.40
C LEU A 158 -18.09 -11.22 7.10
N THR A 159 -19.04 -11.47 8.00
CA THR A 159 -20.03 -12.55 7.81
C THR A 159 -21.10 -12.09 6.81
N GLN A 160 -21.67 -12.99 5.99
CA GLN A 160 -22.66 -12.65 4.95
C GLN A 160 -23.87 -11.83 5.47
N THR A 161 -24.20 -11.95 6.76
CA THR A 161 -25.30 -11.22 7.42
C THR A 161 -25.03 -9.72 7.61
N GLU A 162 -23.77 -9.28 7.58
CA GLU A 162 -23.35 -7.88 7.79
C GLU A 162 -23.15 -7.11 6.47
N GLN A 163 -23.35 -7.76 5.31
CA GLN A 163 -23.16 -7.15 3.98
C GLN A 163 -24.31 -6.24 3.54
N THR A 164 -25.46 -6.32 4.22
CA THR A 164 -26.53 -5.33 4.11
C THR A 164 -26.38 -4.34 5.25
N PRO A 165 -26.37 -3.01 4.99
CA PRO A 165 -26.58 -2.04 6.05
C PRO A 165 -27.84 -2.48 6.77
N SER A 166 -27.71 -2.88 8.03
CA SER A 166 -28.88 -3.18 8.85
C SER A 166 -29.72 -1.91 8.81
N GLU A 167 -30.91 -1.97 8.22
CA GLU A 167 -31.92 -0.94 8.39
C GLU A 167 -32.17 -0.85 9.90
N ILE A 168 -31.45 0.04 10.58
CA ILE A 168 -31.76 0.40 11.97
C ILE A 168 -33.07 1.17 11.85
N TYR A 169 -34.18 0.44 11.94
CA TYR A 169 -35.46 1.04 12.24
C TYR A 169 -35.32 1.66 13.62
N TYR A 170 -35.18 2.98 13.66
CA TYR A 170 -35.41 3.69 14.90
C TYR A 170 -36.86 3.40 15.31
N SER A 171 -37.02 2.59 16.36
CA SER A 171 -38.31 2.43 17.02
C SER A 171 -38.82 3.80 17.43
N LEU A 172 -40.12 4.05 17.27
CA LEU A 172 -40.77 5.28 17.75
C LEU A 172 -40.23 5.64 19.14
N PRO A 173 -39.81 6.91 19.38
CA PRO A 173 -39.30 7.31 20.67
C PRO A 173 -40.32 6.92 21.74
N ASN A 174 -39.85 6.31 22.83
CA ASN A 174 -40.73 5.97 23.94
C ASN A 174 -41.36 7.25 24.49
N GLN A 175 -42.54 7.15 25.10
CA GLN A 175 -43.25 8.33 25.64
C GLN A 175 -42.34 9.09 26.63
N GLY A 176 -41.88 10.29 26.23
CA GLY A 176 -40.94 11.13 27.00
C GLY A 176 -39.53 11.28 26.41
N GLU A 177 -39.18 10.57 25.34
CA GLU A 177 -37.93 10.81 24.59
C GLU A 177 -38.08 11.95 23.57
N PHE A 178 -36.98 12.66 23.30
CA PHE A 178 -36.95 13.71 22.29
C PHE A 178 -37.07 13.11 20.90
N ASP A 179 -38.10 13.52 20.16
CA ASP A 179 -38.26 13.20 18.74
C ASP A 179 -37.41 14.16 17.90
N LEU A 180 -36.33 13.64 17.32
CA LEU A 180 -35.38 14.44 16.54
C LEU A 180 -35.50 14.19 15.03
N ARG A 181 -36.60 13.57 14.55
CA ARG A 181 -36.76 13.21 13.13
C ARG A 181 -36.79 14.40 12.17
N GLU A 182 -37.27 15.53 12.65
CA GLU A 182 -37.30 16.81 11.92
C GLU A 182 -36.02 17.63 12.12
N TYR A 183 -34.99 17.08 12.77
CA TYR A 183 -33.71 17.76 13.03
C TYR A 183 -32.59 17.14 12.19
N GLU A 184 -31.72 18.02 11.68
CA GLU A 184 -30.52 17.64 10.94
C GLU A 184 -29.28 17.78 11.81
N LEU A 185 -28.38 16.80 11.71
CA LEU A 185 -27.03 16.90 12.24
C LEU A 185 -26.17 17.71 11.26
N VAL A 186 -25.90 18.96 11.62
CA VAL A 186 -25.13 19.88 10.78
C VAL A 186 -23.71 19.37 10.53
N HIS A 187 -23.26 19.44 9.27
CA HIS A 187 -21.91 19.03 8.90
C HIS A 187 -20.82 19.83 9.67
N LYS A 188 -19.88 19.11 10.27
CA LYS A 188 -18.74 19.68 11.04
C LYS A 188 -17.87 20.64 10.20
N GLN A 189 -17.95 20.52 8.88
CA GLN A 189 -17.25 21.31 7.89
C GLN A 189 -17.71 22.78 7.91
N PHE A 190 -18.96 23.06 8.30
CA PHE A 190 -19.49 24.43 8.40
C PHE A 190 -19.02 25.19 9.64
N PHE A 191 -18.58 24.51 10.69
CA PHE A 191 -18.12 25.14 11.95
C PHE A 191 -16.60 25.31 12.02
N GLY A 192 -15.93 25.43 10.88
CA GLY A 192 -14.47 25.36 10.75
C GLY A 192 -13.68 26.13 11.81
N SER A 193 -12.77 25.44 12.49
CA SER A 193 -11.82 26.02 13.45
C SER A 193 -10.39 25.89 12.91
N GLN A 194 -9.51 26.85 13.24
CA GLN A 194 -8.07 26.73 12.97
C GLN A 194 -7.44 25.50 13.66
N LEU A 195 -8.14 24.90 14.63
CA LEU A 195 -7.71 23.73 15.38
C LEU A 195 -8.22 22.41 14.79
N ASP A 196 -8.86 22.40 13.62
CA ASP A 196 -9.40 21.17 13.04
C ASP A 196 -8.27 20.16 12.70
N GLU A 197 -8.34 19.03 13.39
CA GLU A 197 -7.59 17.83 13.07
C GLU A 197 -8.08 17.30 11.73
N SER A 198 -7.19 17.26 10.73
CA SER A 198 -7.54 16.82 9.39
C SER A 198 -6.37 16.13 8.70
N ILE A 199 -6.73 15.29 7.74
CA ILE A 199 -5.82 14.65 6.80
C ILE A 199 -6.14 15.16 5.40
N THR A 200 -5.11 15.46 4.60
CA THR A 200 -5.24 15.89 3.22
C THR A 200 -4.53 14.91 2.30
N PHE A 201 -5.27 14.38 1.34
CA PHE A 201 -4.77 13.51 0.29
C PHE A 201 -4.56 14.29 -1.00
N SER A 202 -3.46 14.00 -1.68
CA SER A 202 -3.16 14.45 -3.03
C SER A 202 -2.63 13.27 -3.84
N LYS A 203 -2.53 13.41 -5.16
CA LYS A 203 -2.09 12.36 -6.11
C LYS A 203 -0.91 11.49 -5.65
N GLY A 204 0.02 12.02 -4.84
CA GLY A 204 1.18 11.26 -4.37
C GLY A 204 1.62 11.58 -2.95
N SER A 205 0.78 12.24 -2.14
CA SER A 205 1.14 12.52 -0.75
C SER A 205 -0.04 12.64 0.18
N ILE A 206 0.21 12.24 1.42
CA ILE A 206 -0.67 12.41 2.58
C ILE A 206 -0.07 13.48 3.48
N TYR A 207 -0.91 14.41 3.94
CA TYR A 207 -0.50 15.47 4.87
C TYR A 207 -1.47 15.55 6.05
N PHE A 208 -0.94 15.53 7.26
CA PHE A 208 -1.71 15.71 8.49
C PHE A 208 -1.62 17.15 8.97
N SER A 209 -2.70 17.70 9.50
CA SER A 209 -2.70 19.04 10.07
C SER A 209 -1.81 19.13 11.32
N THR A 210 -1.35 20.34 11.65
CA THR A 210 -0.58 20.60 12.87
C THR A 210 -1.36 20.22 14.13
N SER A 211 -2.69 20.37 14.10
CA SER A 211 -3.59 19.95 15.19
C SER A 211 -3.49 18.46 15.46
N CYS A 212 -3.42 17.62 14.43
CA CYS A 212 -3.23 16.17 14.61
C CYS A 212 -1.93 15.88 15.37
N VAL A 213 -0.83 16.50 14.98
CA VAL A 213 0.49 16.30 15.63
C VAL A 213 0.49 16.78 17.08
N ASN A 214 -0.17 17.91 17.35
CA ASN A 214 -0.30 18.45 18.69
C ASN A 214 -1.16 17.56 19.60
N SER A 215 -2.16 16.87 19.04
CA SER A 215 -3.00 15.93 19.77
C SER A 215 -2.29 14.61 20.11
N PHE A 216 -1.31 14.19 19.30
CA PHE A 216 -0.52 12.97 19.48
C PHE A 216 0.91 13.29 19.96
N LYS A 217 1.02 14.05 21.05
CA LYS A 217 2.33 14.48 21.58
C LYS A 217 3.27 13.29 21.77
N LYS A 218 4.50 13.40 21.25
CA LYS A 218 5.60 12.41 21.32
C LYS A 218 5.41 11.14 20.47
N ILE A 219 4.31 10.98 19.73
CA ILE A 219 4.15 9.85 18.80
C ILE A 219 4.84 10.17 17.48
N THR A 220 5.91 9.44 17.18
CA THR A 220 6.70 9.65 15.97
C THR A 220 6.30 8.77 14.80
N HIS A 221 5.70 7.61 15.09
CA HIS A 221 5.29 6.61 14.11
C HIS A 221 3.81 6.26 14.30
N ILE A 222 3.11 6.10 13.17
CA ILE A 222 1.69 5.76 13.11
C ILE A 222 1.48 4.59 12.15
N GLU A 223 0.33 3.94 12.26
CA GLU A 223 -0.17 2.98 11.29
C GLU A 223 -1.52 3.45 10.76
N LEU A 224 -1.78 3.19 9.49
CA LEU A 224 -3.04 3.50 8.83
C LEU A 224 -3.79 2.21 8.53
N LEU A 225 -5.08 2.19 8.82
CA LEU A 225 -5.96 1.08 8.53
C LEU A 225 -7.14 1.60 7.71
N ILE A 226 -7.56 0.85 6.69
CA ILE A 226 -8.66 1.23 5.81
C ILE A 226 -9.75 0.15 5.84
N ASN A 227 -11.00 0.58 5.95
CA ASN A 227 -12.15 -0.25 5.59
C ASN A 227 -12.72 0.32 4.28
N PRO A 228 -12.49 -0.36 3.14
CA PRO A 228 -12.89 0.15 1.83
C PRO A 228 -14.40 0.15 1.62
N ASP A 229 -15.14 -0.83 2.14
CA ASP A 229 -16.61 -0.89 2.01
C ASP A 229 -17.28 0.20 2.84
N GLN A 230 -16.81 0.44 4.06
CA GLN A 230 -17.29 1.54 4.90
C GLN A 230 -16.71 2.91 4.49
N GLN A 231 -15.77 2.94 3.55
CA GLN A 231 -15.01 4.13 3.16
C GLN A 231 -14.46 4.92 4.36
N THR A 232 -13.78 4.21 5.26
CA THR A 232 -13.16 4.83 6.45
C THR A 232 -11.67 4.56 6.53
N LEU A 233 -10.95 5.55 7.06
CA LEU A 233 -9.55 5.42 7.40
C LEU A 233 -9.36 5.66 8.89
N VAL A 234 -8.59 4.79 9.53
CA VAL A 234 -8.20 4.90 10.93
C VAL A 234 -6.70 5.10 11.03
N MET A 235 -6.29 6.00 11.92
CA MET A 235 -4.90 6.21 12.30
C MET A 235 -4.72 5.83 13.77
N ARG A 236 -3.73 4.98 14.04
CA ARG A 236 -3.31 4.61 15.40
C ARG A 236 -1.80 4.79 15.62
N PRO A 237 -1.33 5.01 16.86
CA PRO A 237 0.09 5.00 17.18
C PRO A 237 0.74 3.66 16.83
N SER A 238 1.99 3.69 16.38
CA SER A 238 2.77 2.48 16.10
C SER A 238 4.19 2.61 16.64
N SER A 239 4.83 1.48 16.89
CA SER A 239 6.26 1.40 17.15
C SER A 239 7.05 1.45 15.84
N LYS A 240 8.35 1.74 15.91
CA LYS A 240 9.21 1.86 14.71
C LYS A 240 9.55 0.51 14.09
N GLU A 241 9.44 -0.56 14.87
CA GLU A 241 9.83 -1.92 14.54
C GLU A 241 8.86 -2.57 13.56
N LYS A 242 7.59 -2.15 13.54
CA LYS A 242 6.58 -2.67 12.60
C LYS A 242 6.88 -2.21 11.17
N LYS A 243 6.84 -3.15 10.21
CA LYS A 243 7.08 -2.87 8.77
C LYS A 243 6.08 -1.88 8.16
N SER A 244 4.86 -1.82 8.71
CA SER A 244 3.77 -0.91 8.35
C SER A 244 3.88 0.48 8.98
N ALA A 245 4.83 0.69 9.90
CA ALA A 245 4.94 1.93 10.65
C ALA A 245 5.45 3.11 9.82
N LEU A 246 4.84 4.27 10.05
CA LEU A 246 5.03 5.46 9.23
C LEU A 246 5.48 6.63 10.06
N ARG A 247 6.62 7.20 9.70
CA ARG A 247 7.07 8.45 10.30
C ARG A 247 6.35 9.65 9.67
N TRP A 248 5.37 10.17 10.41
CA TRP A 248 4.52 11.29 10.01
C TRP A 248 4.95 12.66 10.57
N VAL A 249 6.02 12.72 11.35
CA VAL A 249 6.55 13.96 11.96
C VAL A 249 8.06 14.17 11.74
N LYS A 250 8.46 15.43 11.69
CA LYS A 250 9.85 15.90 11.82
C LYS A 250 10.06 16.47 13.22
N ALA A 251 11.19 16.16 13.84
CA ALA A 251 11.57 16.71 15.14
C ALA A 251 12.58 17.84 14.93
N LYS A 252 12.42 18.95 15.65
CA LYS A 252 13.39 20.05 15.73
C LYS A 252 13.47 20.51 17.18
N GLY A 253 14.52 20.09 17.89
CA GLY A 253 14.57 20.20 19.35
C GLY A 253 13.48 19.33 20.00
N ASP A 254 12.74 19.89 20.96
CA ASP A 254 11.63 19.21 21.64
C ASP A 254 10.26 19.41 20.95
N GLN A 255 10.25 20.04 19.77
CA GLN A 255 9.03 20.29 18.99
C GLN A 255 8.89 19.34 17.79
N TYR A 256 7.65 18.92 17.55
CA TYR A 256 7.28 18.06 16.42
C TYR A 256 6.44 18.84 15.41
N TYR A 257 6.75 18.65 14.13
CA TYR A 257 6.07 19.28 13.02
C TYR A 257 5.56 18.22 12.04
N PRO A 258 4.39 18.45 11.39
CA PRO A 258 3.89 17.54 10.37
C PRO A 258 4.91 17.30 9.26
N LYS A 259 5.00 16.04 8.82
CA LYS A 259 5.80 15.63 7.67
C LYS A 259 4.86 15.12 6.59
N ALA A 260 4.96 15.69 5.39
CA ALA A 260 4.30 15.13 4.22
C ALA A 260 4.82 13.70 3.98
N ILE A 261 3.90 12.75 3.87
CA ILE A 261 4.18 11.36 3.55
C ILE A 261 4.00 11.23 2.05
N ASN A 262 5.12 11.27 1.32
CA ASN A 262 5.10 11.03 -0.12
C ASN A 262 4.91 9.54 -0.36
N ASN A 263 3.80 9.16 -0.98
CA ASN A 263 3.50 7.79 -1.28
C ASN A 263 2.86 7.69 -2.67
N LYS A 264 3.54 7.01 -3.59
CA LYS A 264 3.03 6.77 -4.95
C LYS A 264 2.48 5.35 -5.13
N VAL A 265 2.50 4.57 -4.05
CA VAL A 265 2.15 3.14 -4.04
C VAL A 265 0.67 2.99 -3.71
N PHE A 266 0.26 3.50 -2.55
CA PHE A 266 -1.11 3.41 -2.04
C PHE A 266 -2.03 4.51 -2.54
N MET A 267 -1.50 5.70 -2.89
CA MET A 267 -2.37 6.81 -3.34
C MET A 267 -3.22 6.46 -4.57
N PRO A 268 -2.68 5.82 -5.63
CA PRO A 268 -3.52 5.36 -6.74
C PRO A 268 -4.64 4.40 -6.30
N ILE A 269 -4.32 3.47 -5.39
CA ILE A 269 -5.29 2.50 -4.84
C ILE A 269 -6.39 3.22 -4.06
N LEU A 270 -6.01 4.16 -3.18
CA LEU A 270 -6.95 4.96 -2.40
C LEU A 270 -7.88 5.78 -3.30
N PHE A 271 -7.32 6.43 -4.33
CA PHE A 271 -8.12 7.24 -5.25
C PHE A 271 -9.08 6.36 -6.08
N ASP A 272 -8.66 5.16 -6.50
CA ASP A 272 -9.55 4.21 -7.17
C ASP A 272 -10.63 3.65 -6.22
N LEU A 273 -10.27 3.31 -4.98
CA LEU A 273 -11.21 2.85 -3.95
C LEU A 273 -12.33 3.87 -3.69
N MET A 274 -11.96 5.14 -3.61
CA MET A 274 -12.91 6.24 -3.34
C MET A 274 -13.50 6.86 -4.61
N THR A 275 -13.12 6.39 -5.80
CA THR A 275 -13.48 7.00 -7.10
C THR A 275 -13.16 8.51 -7.17
N TRP A 276 -12.03 8.91 -6.60
CA TRP A 276 -11.56 10.29 -6.54
C TRP A 276 -10.76 10.71 -7.78
N ASN A 277 -10.83 11.98 -8.13
CA ASN A 277 -10.07 12.58 -9.23
C ASN A 277 -8.65 12.96 -8.76
N GLU A 278 -7.63 12.37 -9.39
CA GLU A 278 -6.21 12.62 -9.07
C GLU A 278 -5.75 14.08 -9.24
N GLN A 279 -6.49 14.92 -9.96
CA GLN A 279 -6.18 16.34 -10.10
C GLN A 279 -6.57 17.17 -8.87
N TYR A 280 -7.45 16.64 -8.02
CA TYR A 280 -7.99 17.34 -6.86
C TYR A 280 -7.26 16.92 -5.59
N LYS A 281 -7.47 17.67 -4.51
CA LYS A 281 -7.05 17.26 -3.17
C LYS A 281 -8.28 17.06 -2.30
N TYR A 282 -8.20 16.09 -1.40
CA TYR A 282 -9.32 15.70 -0.56
C TYR A 282 -8.90 15.89 0.89
N ARG A 283 -9.58 16.78 1.61
CA ARG A 283 -9.32 17.05 3.02
C ARG A 283 -10.45 16.48 3.86
N VAL A 284 -10.11 15.61 4.81
CA VAL A 284 -11.08 14.94 5.67
C VAL A 284 -10.78 15.31 7.12
N LYS A 285 -11.80 15.75 7.86
CA LYS A 285 -11.68 16.06 9.29
C LYS A 285 -11.70 14.77 10.11
N SER A 286 -10.93 14.72 11.19
CA SER A 286 -10.91 13.57 12.09
C SER A 286 -12.04 13.61 13.11
N ILE A 287 -12.36 12.43 13.62
CA ILE A 287 -13.04 12.20 14.88
C ILE A 287 -12.05 11.50 15.80
N LYS A 288 -11.65 12.18 16.88
CA LYS A 288 -10.76 11.62 17.89
C LYS A 288 -11.52 10.70 18.83
N ARG A 289 -11.00 9.49 19.05
CA ARG A 289 -11.49 8.57 20.07
C ARG A 289 -10.35 8.17 20.99
N LYS A 290 -10.66 8.07 22.28
CA LYS A 290 -9.74 7.61 23.32
C LYS A 290 -10.33 6.36 23.93
N ASN A 291 -9.50 5.33 24.08
CA ASN A 291 -9.87 4.08 24.71
C ASN A 291 -8.77 3.64 25.70
N PRO A 292 -9.00 2.58 26.50
CA PRO A 292 -7.96 2.04 27.39
C PRO A 292 -6.68 1.63 26.64
N SER A 293 -6.80 1.22 25.38
CA SER A 293 -5.69 0.78 24.51
C SER A 293 -4.91 1.93 23.84
N GLY A 294 -5.36 3.18 23.93
CA GLY A 294 -4.69 4.34 23.31
C GLY A 294 -5.63 5.45 22.76
N GLU A 295 -5.08 6.27 21.87
CA GLU A 295 -5.84 7.29 21.13
C GLU A 295 -5.81 6.95 19.64
N ILE A 296 -6.96 7.07 18.96
CA ILE A 296 -7.08 6.86 17.51
C ILE A 296 -7.78 8.05 16.86
N LEU A 297 -7.48 8.28 15.58
CA LEU A 297 -8.24 9.19 14.72
C LEU A 297 -8.98 8.38 13.66
N ILE A 298 -10.26 8.70 13.49
CA ILE A 298 -11.12 8.10 12.47
C ILE A 298 -11.43 9.20 11.45
N PHE A 299 -11.35 8.85 10.18
CA PHE A 299 -11.63 9.73 9.04
C PHE A 299 -12.70 9.09 8.16
N ASP A 300 -13.83 9.77 8.00
CA ASP A 300 -14.90 9.36 7.08
C ASP A 300 -14.57 9.87 5.67
N LEU A 301 -14.21 8.96 4.78
CA LEU A 301 -13.78 9.31 3.42
C LEU A 301 -14.96 9.60 2.48
N ARG A 302 -16.21 9.39 2.92
CA ARG A 302 -17.42 9.70 2.15
C ARG A 302 -17.73 11.19 2.10
N GLU A 303 -17.27 11.93 3.11
CA GLU A 303 -17.54 13.37 3.28
C GLU A 303 -16.27 14.25 3.22
N PRO A 304 -15.48 14.21 2.14
CA PRO A 304 -14.28 15.03 2.01
C PRO A 304 -14.62 16.48 1.61
N GLU A 305 -13.82 17.42 2.09
CA GLU A 305 -13.69 18.75 1.50
C GLU A 305 -12.80 18.63 0.25
N ILE A 306 -13.36 18.89 -0.92
CA ILE A 306 -12.68 18.74 -2.21
C ILE A 306 -12.04 20.07 -2.59
N ILE A 307 -10.71 20.10 -2.68
CA ILE A 307 -9.94 21.28 -3.05
C ILE A 307 -9.59 21.16 -4.53
N ILE A 308 -10.23 21.99 -5.35
CA ILE A 308 -10.13 21.96 -6.82
C ILE A 308 -9.24 23.13 -7.28
N PRO A 309 -8.21 22.87 -8.10
CA PRO A 309 -7.41 23.92 -8.73
C PRO A 309 -8.28 24.82 -9.63
N ASN A 310 -8.01 26.11 -9.67
CA ASN A 310 -8.76 27.05 -10.52
C ASN A 310 -8.64 26.73 -12.02
N GLU A 311 -7.54 26.10 -12.44
CA GLU A 311 -7.32 25.63 -13.82
C GLU A 311 -8.34 24.53 -14.22
N SER A 312 -8.77 23.71 -13.26
CA SER A 312 -9.76 22.64 -13.45
C SER A 312 -11.21 23.12 -13.29
N ARG A 313 -11.48 24.44 -13.32
CA ARG A 313 -12.85 24.96 -13.18
C ARG A 313 -13.79 24.46 -14.27
N HIS A 314 -13.28 24.22 -15.47
CA HIS A 314 -14.07 23.72 -16.59
C HIS A 314 -14.63 22.30 -16.34
N ASP A 315 -13.98 21.49 -15.50
CA ASP A 315 -14.46 20.14 -15.15
C ASP A 315 -15.76 20.18 -14.33
N VAL A 316 -15.99 21.29 -13.61
CA VAL A 316 -17.11 21.46 -12.69
C VAL A 316 -18.20 22.37 -13.28
N CYS A 317 -17.88 23.11 -14.35
CA CYS A 317 -18.76 24.07 -15.00
C CYS A 317 -19.21 23.53 -16.36
N ASN A 318 -20.51 23.41 -16.59
CA ASN A 318 -21.03 23.11 -17.92
C ASN A 318 -21.29 24.44 -18.68
N PRO A 319 -20.68 24.69 -19.85
CA PRO A 319 -20.86 25.94 -20.61
C PRO A 319 -22.32 26.28 -20.93
N GLU A 320 -23.18 25.28 -21.13
CA GLU A 320 -24.57 25.45 -21.55
C GLU A 320 -25.53 25.59 -20.36
N THR A 321 -25.30 24.86 -19.27
CA THR A 321 -26.23 24.80 -18.12
C THR A 321 -25.71 25.47 -16.85
N ARG A 322 -24.39 25.57 -16.66
CA ARG A 322 -23.72 26.16 -15.47
C ARG A 322 -22.40 26.87 -15.85
N PRO A 323 -22.46 28.05 -16.48
CA PRO A 323 -21.26 28.76 -16.93
C PRO A 323 -20.39 29.21 -15.76
N ALA A 324 -19.07 29.11 -15.92
CA ALA A 324 -18.08 29.42 -14.86
C ALA A 324 -18.19 30.85 -14.29
N SER A 325 -18.72 31.80 -15.07
CA SER A 325 -18.97 33.18 -14.64
C SER A 325 -20.08 33.32 -13.58
N LYS A 326 -20.97 32.32 -13.46
CA LYS A 326 -22.08 32.32 -12.49
C LYS A 326 -21.78 31.52 -11.22
N ILE A 327 -20.71 30.74 -11.18
CA ILE A 327 -20.35 29.91 -10.01
C ILE A 327 -19.41 30.71 -9.10
N LYS A 328 -19.95 31.24 -8.00
CA LYS A 328 -19.13 31.78 -6.90
C LYS A 328 -18.86 30.66 -5.89
N PRO A 329 -17.60 30.29 -5.63
CA PRO A 329 -17.30 29.26 -4.65
C PRO A 329 -17.71 29.73 -3.25
N LEU A 330 -18.35 28.85 -2.48
CA LEU A 330 -18.83 29.13 -1.13
C LEU A 330 -17.66 29.50 -0.20
N THR A 331 -16.53 28.81 -0.35
CA THR A 331 -15.29 29.08 0.38
C THR A 331 -14.09 29.05 -0.57
N SER A 332 -13.28 30.12 -0.53
CA SER A 332 -12.03 30.21 -1.28
C SER A 332 -10.86 30.07 -0.31
N ILE A 333 -10.14 28.94 -0.36
CA ILE A 333 -8.95 28.72 0.47
C ILE A 333 -7.77 29.59 -0.02
N SER A 334 -7.66 29.79 -1.34
CA SER A 334 -6.57 30.57 -1.94
C SER A 334 -6.98 31.19 -3.28
N SER A 335 -6.18 32.13 -3.79
CA SER A 335 -6.38 32.68 -5.15
C SER A 335 -6.24 31.65 -6.28
N ARG A 336 -5.78 30.43 -5.97
CA ARG A 336 -5.47 29.36 -6.93
C ARG A 336 -6.41 28.15 -6.84
N SER A 337 -7.28 28.08 -5.83
CA SER A 337 -8.12 26.89 -5.60
C SER A 337 -9.41 27.25 -4.86
N PHE A 338 -10.48 26.52 -5.15
CA PHE A 338 -11.75 26.62 -4.44
C PHE A 338 -12.12 25.29 -3.78
N VAL A 339 -13.04 25.36 -2.81
CA VAL A 339 -13.55 24.18 -2.12
C VAL A 339 -14.91 23.81 -2.70
N ALA A 340 -15.09 22.52 -2.94
CA ALA A 340 -16.36 21.88 -3.20
C ALA A 340 -16.63 20.84 -2.11
N TYR A 341 -17.90 20.50 -1.96
CA TYR A 341 -18.39 19.49 -1.02
C TYR A 341 -19.13 18.40 -1.81
N PRO A 342 -19.42 17.23 -1.20
CA PRO A 342 -20.19 16.18 -1.83
C PRO A 342 -21.53 16.70 -2.38
N ALA A 343 -21.96 16.16 -3.52
CA ALA A 343 -23.20 16.61 -4.18
C ALA A 343 -24.45 16.41 -3.31
N ALA A 344 -24.45 15.40 -2.44
CA ALA A 344 -25.54 15.12 -1.50
C ALA A 344 -25.85 16.30 -0.55
N TRP A 345 -24.86 17.16 -0.27
CA TRP A 345 -25.04 18.32 0.61
C TRP A 345 -25.74 19.50 -0.07
N ALA A 346 -26.04 19.42 -1.37
CA ALA A 346 -26.70 20.52 -2.07
C ALA A 346 -28.16 20.70 -1.66
N GLU A 347 -28.79 19.64 -1.12
CA GLU A 347 -30.23 19.59 -0.85
C GLU A 347 -30.59 19.76 0.65
N GLY A 348 -29.60 19.87 1.54
CA GLY A 348 -29.80 19.98 3.00
C GLY A 348 -28.60 20.59 3.73
N PHE A 349 -28.76 20.96 5.01
CA PHE A 349 -27.70 21.59 5.82
C PHE A 349 -26.97 20.56 6.71
N GLY A 350 -27.53 19.37 6.85
CA GLY A 350 -26.96 18.24 7.57
C GLY A 350 -27.54 16.91 7.12
N SER A 351 -27.19 15.84 7.84
CA SER A 351 -27.82 14.53 7.68
C SER A 351 -28.98 14.36 8.65
N SER A 352 -30.06 13.70 8.22
CA SER A 352 -31.10 13.27 9.14
C SER A 352 -30.49 12.35 10.18
N LEU A 353 -30.80 12.58 11.46
CA LEU A 353 -30.40 11.67 12.54
C LEU A 353 -30.93 10.24 12.32
N TYR A 354 -31.97 10.08 11.50
CA TYR A 354 -32.74 8.86 11.36
C TYR A 354 -32.66 8.18 9.97
N ALA A 355 -32.07 8.82 8.95
CA ALA A 355 -32.10 8.32 7.56
C ALA A 355 -30.73 8.28 6.85
N ASP A 356 -30.54 7.22 6.05
CA ASP A 356 -29.64 6.95 4.91
C ASP A 356 -28.14 7.24 4.95
N HIS A 357 -27.63 7.93 5.97
CA HIS A 357 -26.20 8.10 6.20
C HIS A 357 -25.85 7.57 7.57
N GLN A 358 -25.91 6.25 7.75
CA GLN A 358 -25.25 5.65 8.91
C GLN A 358 -23.77 6.07 8.84
N PRO A 359 -23.28 6.85 9.83
CA PRO A 359 -21.85 6.92 10.01
C PRO A 359 -21.39 5.48 10.27
N PRO A 360 -20.20 5.09 9.80
CA PRO A 360 -19.65 3.73 9.95
C PRO A 360 -19.86 3.30 11.40
N GLU A 361 -20.21 2.04 11.69
CA GLU A 361 -20.58 1.58 13.04
C GLU A 361 -19.62 2.11 14.14
N LEU A 362 -18.33 2.20 13.81
CA LEU A 362 -17.25 2.75 14.64
C LEU A 362 -17.43 4.21 15.08
N LEU A 363 -18.13 5.04 14.30
CA LEU A 363 -18.51 6.41 14.65
C LEU A 363 -19.73 6.47 15.59
N ASN A 364 -20.56 5.43 15.60
CA ASN A 364 -21.75 5.31 16.47
C ASN A 364 -21.50 4.55 17.78
N LEU A 365 -20.33 3.91 17.95
CA LEU A 365 -20.02 3.19 19.19
C LEU A 365 -19.96 4.14 20.41
N PRO A 366 -20.54 3.72 21.57
CA PRO A 366 -20.40 4.43 22.84
C PRO A 366 -18.92 4.61 23.19
N ARG A 367 -18.59 5.71 23.87
CA ARG A 367 -17.20 6.07 24.21
C ARG A 367 -16.44 4.98 24.98
N ASP A 368 -17.17 4.07 25.62
CA ASP A 368 -16.63 3.08 26.56
C ASP A 368 -16.44 1.67 25.94
N VAL A 369 -16.91 1.44 24.70
CA VAL A 369 -17.00 0.09 24.08
C VAL A 369 -15.82 -0.25 23.17
N ILE A 370 -14.92 0.70 22.89
CA ILE A 370 -13.78 0.47 21.99
C ILE A 370 -12.62 -0.21 22.75
N SER A 371 -12.82 -1.39 23.32
CA SER A 371 -11.70 -2.25 23.69
C SER A 371 -11.08 -2.81 22.40
N ASP A 372 -9.74 -2.86 22.34
CA ASP A 372 -8.98 -3.61 21.31
C ASP A 372 -8.78 -2.92 19.94
N THR A 373 -8.34 -1.66 19.93
CA THR A 373 -7.91 -0.97 18.68
C THR A 373 -6.45 -1.19 18.30
N GLN A 374 -5.70 -1.95 19.10
CA GLN A 374 -4.27 -2.19 18.90
C GLN A 374 -3.96 -3.63 18.46
N ASN A 375 -4.98 -4.41 18.11
CA ASN A 375 -4.82 -5.77 17.61
C ASN A 375 -3.91 -5.77 16.37
N ASP A 376 -3.01 -6.75 16.33
CA ASP A 376 -2.24 -7.03 15.12
C ASP A 376 -3.15 -7.74 14.11
N GLY A 377 -3.06 -7.34 12.84
CA GLY A 377 -3.82 -7.99 11.79
C GLY A 377 -3.25 -9.37 11.50
N LYS A 378 -4.09 -10.29 11.01
CA LYS A 378 -3.64 -11.57 10.46
C LYS A 378 -3.39 -11.44 8.97
N PRO A 379 -2.39 -12.15 8.42
CA PRO A 379 -2.13 -12.14 6.99
C PRO A 379 -3.37 -12.65 6.23
N PHE A 380 -3.79 -11.90 5.22
CA PHE A 380 -4.84 -12.27 4.30
C PHE A 380 -4.25 -13.13 3.18
N GLU A 381 -4.85 -14.30 2.99
CA GLU A 381 -4.59 -15.21 1.88
C GLU A 381 -5.86 -15.29 1.02
N ARG A 382 -5.70 -15.04 -0.28
CA ARG A 382 -6.84 -15.06 -1.20
C ARG A 382 -7.18 -16.50 -1.56
N GLU A 383 -8.42 -16.91 -1.31
CA GLU A 383 -8.88 -18.24 -1.73
C GLU A 383 -8.94 -18.33 -3.26
N GLY A 384 -8.25 -19.32 -3.83
CA GLY A 384 -8.38 -19.70 -5.24
C GLY A 384 -7.45 -18.99 -6.25
N GLU A 385 -6.65 -18.00 -5.84
CA GLU A 385 -5.43 -17.67 -6.58
C GLU A 385 -4.30 -18.56 -6.06
N GLU A 386 -3.46 -19.06 -6.99
CA GLU A 386 -2.18 -19.64 -6.60
C GLU A 386 -1.41 -18.55 -5.86
N VAL A 387 -1.51 -18.54 -4.52
CA VAL A 387 -0.54 -17.86 -3.67
C VAL A 387 0.80 -18.23 -4.27
N ILE A 388 1.63 -17.23 -4.58
CA ILE A 388 2.99 -17.53 -5.01
C ILE A 388 3.63 -18.23 -3.81
N ASP A 389 3.54 -19.56 -3.81
CA ASP A 389 4.01 -20.43 -2.74
C ASP A 389 5.52 -20.41 -2.87
N THR A 390 6.10 -19.40 -2.23
CA THR A 390 7.53 -19.21 -2.14
C THR A 390 8.04 -20.05 -1.00
N THR A 391 9.27 -20.52 -1.15
CA THR A 391 9.99 -21.21 -0.07
C THR A 391 9.92 -20.38 1.22
N SER A 392 9.50 -21.00 2.34
CA SER A 392 9.30 -20.28 3.61
C SER A 392 10.60 -19.70 4.16
N ASP A 393 10.51 -18.65 4.98
CA ASP A 393 11.67 -17.97 5.56
C ASP A 393 12.59 -18.93 6.34
N GLU A 394 12.02 -19.91 7.05
CA GLU A 394 12.76 -20.92 7.80
C GLU A 394 13.55 -21.85 6.85
N VAL A 395 12.89 -22.35 5.80
CA VAL A 395 13.52 -23.23 4.81
C VAL A 395 14.58 -22.46 4.01
N LEU A 396 14.31 -21.22 3.64
CA LEU A 396 15.29 -20.34 3.00
C LEU A 396 16.52 -20.17 3.89
N HIS A 397 16.34 -19.92 5.18
CA HIS A 397 17.45 -19.78 6.12
C HIS A 397 18.33 -21.04 6.19
N GLU A 398 17.70 -22.21 6.32
CA GLU A 398 18.40 -23.49 6.35
C GLU A 398 19.13 -23.79 5.04
N GLN A 399 18.47 -23.56 3.89
CA GLN A 399 19.06 -23.79 2.57
C GLN A 399 20.23 -22.84 2.28
N ILE A 400 20.12 -21.57 2.67
CA ILE A 400 21.22 -20.59 2.55
C ILE A 400 22.42 -21.07 3.37
N ASN A 401 22.21 -21.44 4.63
CA ASN A 401 23.30 -21.91 5.50
C ASN A 401 23.94 -23.20 4.99
N SER A 402 23.14 -24.15 4.52
CA SER A 402 23.60 -25.40 3.91
C SER A 402 24.46 -25.15 2.68
N LEU A 403 23.99 -24.33 1.74
CA LEU A 403 24.73 -23.96 0.53
C LEU A 403 26.04 -23.24 0.85
N ILE A 404 26.02 -22.28 1.77
CA ILE A 404 27.22 -21.56 2.20
C ILE A 404 28.25 -22.52 2.81
N ASN A 405 27.82 -23.46 3.64
CA ASN A 405 28.72 -24.43 4.27
C ASN A 405 29.30 -25.40 3.25
N SER A 406 28.50 -25.91 2.31
CA SER A 406 28.99 -26.77 1.21
C SER A 406 30.05 -26.04 0.38
N MET A 407 29.78 -24.79 -0.01
CA MET A 407 30.71 -23.99 -0.82
C MET A 407 32.03 -23.69 -0.09
N LYS A 408 31.98 -23.48 1.23
CA LYS A 408 33.21 -23.30 2.04
C LYS A 408 34.04 -24.59 2.12
N GLN A 409 33.40 -25.75 2.20
CA GLN A 409 34.10 -27.04 2.21
C GLN A 409 34.78 -27.34 0.88
N GLU A 410 34.13 -27.00 -0.25
CA GLU A 410 34.72 -27.11 -1.59
C GLU A 410 35.94 -26.20 -1.74
N ALA A 411 35.83 -24.93 -1.33
CA ALA A 411 36.94 -23.98 -1.40
C ALA A 411 38.17 -24.40 -0.57
N ASN A 412 37.97 -25.13 0.54
CA ASN A 412 39.08 -25.66 1.33
C ASN A 412 39.76 -26.89 0.69
N LYS A 413 39.03 -27.66 -0.14
CA LYS A 413 39.59 -28.83 -0.84
C LYS A 413 40.47 -28.45 -2.03
N ASP A 414 40.23 -27.30 -2.64
CA ASP A 414 41.04 -26.80 -3.76
C ASP A 414 42.38 -26.15 -3.33
N VAL A 415 42.61 -26.03 -2.01
CA VAL A 415 43.81 -25.43 -1.40
C VAL A 415 44.79 -26.49 -0.86
N GLU A 416 44.36 -27.75 -0.71
CA GLU A 416 45.20 -28.92 -0.45
C GLU A 416 45.68 -29.55 -1.77
#